data_AF-A0A6L3IN93-F1
#
_entry.id   AF-A0A6L3IN93-F1
#
_cell.length_a   1.000
_cell.length_b   1.000
_cell.length_c   1.000
_cell.angle_alpha   90.00
_cell.angle_beta   90.00
_cell.angle_gamma   90.00
#
_symmetry.space_group_name_H-M   'P 1'
#
loop_
_entity.id
_entity.type
_entity.pdbx_description
1 polymer ?
#
loop_
_entity_poly.entity_id
_entity_poly.type
_entity_poly.pdbx_seq_one_letter_code
_entity_poly.pdbx_strand_id
1 'polypeptide(L)' 'MVFQLTQKLVFPDPHYGEPDGLLAVGGDLSVDRLLLAYSNGIFPWYAFREKQIQWWCPLKRFVI' A
#
# COMPACT_ATOMS: atom_id res chain seq x y z
N MET A 1 -0.54 -4.85 11.49
CA MET A 1 0.90 -5.17 11.31
C MET A 1 1.32 -4.63 9.95
N VAL A 2 2.50 -4.03 9.85
CA VAL A 2 3.00 -3.47 8.58
C VAL A 2 3.89 -4.47 7.86
N PHE A 3 3.57 -4.78 6.59
CA PHE A 3 4.32 -5.74 5.77
C PHE A 3 5.44 -5.07 4.97
N GLN A 4 6.58 -5.76 4.79
CA GLN A 4 7.62 -5.34 3.86
C GLN A 4 7.39 -6.00 2.49
N LEU A 5 7.16 -5.21 1.45
CA LEU A 5 7.03 -5.75 0.09
C LEU A 5 8.37 -6.22 -0.47
N THR A 6 8.29 -7.26 -1.28
CA THR A 6 9.42 -7.83 -2.03
C THR A 6 9.27 -7.54 -3.52
N GLN A 7 10.19 -8.08 -4.34
CA GLN A 7 10.11 -8.03 -5.80
C GLN A 7 8.90 -8.78 -6.36
N LYS A 8 8.20 -9.60 -5.55
CA LYS A 8 6.96 -10.25 -5.99
C LYS A 8 5.84 -9.22 -6.15
N LEU A 9 5.07 -9.38 -7.21
CA LEU A 9 3.91 -8.56 -7.54
C LEU A 9 2.68 -9.06 -6.77
N VAL A 10 2.64 -8.80 -5.47
CA VAL A 10 1.56 -9.21 -4.57
C VAL A 10 1.40 -8.21 -3.43
N PHE A 11 0.16 -8.02 -2.98
CA PHE A 11 -0.16 -7.32 -1.74
C PHE A 11 -0.76 -8.28 -0.72
N PRO A 12 -0.49 -8.08 0.58
CA PRO A 12 -1.19 -8.80 1.65
C PRO A 12 -2.67 -8.42 1.70
N ASP A 13 -3.49 -9.25 2.34
CA ASP A 13 -4.89 -8.93 2.59
C ASP A 13 -5.00 -7.62 3.41
N PRO A 14 -5.75 -6.61 2.93
CA PRO A 14 -5.92 -5.34 3.63
C PRO A 14 -6.43 -5.44 5.07
N HIS A 15 -7.15 -6.50 5.44
CA HIS A 15 -7.66 -6.69 6.81
C HIS A 15 -6.55 -6.94 7.85
N TYR A 16 -5.32 -7.25 7.41
CA TYR A 16 -4.16 -7.40 8.30
C TYR A 16 -3.36 -6.11 8.52
N GLY A 17 -3.72 -5.03 7.82
CA GLY A 17 -3.11 -3.71 7.98
C GLY A 17 -3.34 -3.11 9.37
N GLU A 18 -2.67 -2.01 9.65
CA GLU A 18 -2.91 -1.22 10.84
C GLU A 18 -4.33 -0.61 10.85
N PRO A 19 -4.90 -0.26 12.03
CA PRO A 19 -6.25 0.29 12.13
C PRO A 19 -6.48 1.59 11.34
N ASP A 20 -5.41 2.36 11.08
CA ASP A 20 -5.42 3.58 10.27
C ASP A 20 -5.36 3.31 8.75
N GLY A 21 -5.12 2.07 8.36
CA GLY A 21 -5.03 1.63 6.98
C GLY A 21 -3.60 1.46 6.46
N LEU A 22 -2.55 1.67 7.26
CA LEU A 22 -1.19 1.37 6.79
C LEU A 22 -1.02 -0.14 6.61
N LEU A 23 -0.79 -0.58 5.37
CA LEU A 23 -0.74 -1.99 5.01
C LEU A 23 0.70 -2.48 4.85
N ALA A 24 1.48 -1.80 4.02
CA ALA A 24 2.82 -2.26 3.66
C ALA A 24 3.79 -1.13 3.37
N VAL A 25 5.09 -1.45 3.33
CA VAL A 25 6.16 -0.53 2.95
C VAL A 25 7.12 -1.17 1.94
N GLY A 26 7.83 -0.33 1.18
CA GLY A 26 8.82 -0.74 0.19
C GLY A 26 8.23 -1.19 -1.15
N GLY A 27 8.95 -2.07 -1.84
CA GLY A 27 8.66 -2.43 -3.24
C GLY A 27 9.16 -1.36 -4.21
N ASP A 28 8.33 -1.01 -5.18
CA ASP A 28 8.65 -0.12 -6.30
C ASP A 28 7.39 0.62 -6.76
N LEU A 29 7.54 1.61 -7.66
CA LEU A 29 6.41 2.30 -8.31
C LEU A 29 6.26 1.86 -9.76
N SER A 30 6.46 0.57 -10.06
CA SER A 30 6.23 0.02 -11.40
C SER A 30 4.75 0.11 -11.77
N VAL A 31 4.48 0.24 -13.08
CA VAL A 31 3.12 0.33 -13.62
C VAL A 31 2.27 -0.85 -13.17
N ASP A 32 2.81 -2.08 -13.28
CA ASP A 32 2.09 -3.30 -12.91
C ASP A 32 1.71 -3.32 -11.42
N ARG A 33 2.60 -2.86 -10.53
CA ARG A 33 2.31 -2.80 -9.10
C ARG A 33 1.28 -1.74 -8.77
N LEU A 34 1.33 -0.59 -9.43
CA LEU A 34 0.33 0.46 -9.27
C LEU A 34 -1.05 -0.03 -9.72
N LEU A 35 -1.13 -0.67 -10.88
CA LEU A 35 -2.39 -1.26 -11.37
C LEU A 35 -2.94 -2.32 -10.40
N LEU A 36 -2.08 -3.20 -9.88
CA LEU A 36 -2.47 -4.17 -8.86
C LEU A 36 -2.95 -3.47 -7.56
N ALA A 37 -2.24 -2.44 -7.10
CA ALA A 37 -2.62 -1.71 -5.89
C ALA A 37 -4.00 -1.06 -6.05
N TYR A 38 -4.19 -0.23 -7.09
CA TYR A 38 -5.44 0.50 -7.29
C TYR A 38 -6.63 -0.42 -7.55
N SER A 39 -6.44 -1.55 -8.27
CA SER A 39 -7.51 -2.54 -8.47
C SER A 39 -7.95 -3.23 -7.17
N ASN A 40 -7.10 -3.25 -6.15
CA ASN A 40 -7.41 -3.73 -4.80
C ASN A 40 -7.72 -2.58 -3.81
N GLY A 41 -7.90 -1.35 -4.31
CA GLY A 41 -8.12 -0.16 -3.51
C GLY A 41 -6.88 0.33 -2.74
N ILE A 42 -5.73 -0.30 -2.86
CA ILE A 42 -4.51 0.12 -2.17
C ILE A 42 -3.91 1.32 -2.94
N PHE A 43 -3.40 2.32 -2.22
CA PHE A 43 -2.73 3.46 -2.84
C PHE A 43 -1.36 3.72 -2.21
N PRO A 44 -0.36 4.16 -3.00
CA PRO A 44 0.93 4.53 -2.46
C PRO A 44 0.87 5.93 -1.82
N TRP A 45 1.57 6.09 -0.70
CA TRP A 45 1.95 7.37 -0.13
C TRP A 45 3.47 7.37 0.02
N TYR A 46 4.14 8.30 -0.65
CA TYR A 46 5.58 8.48 -0.54
C TYR A 46 5.88 9.89 -0.02
N ALA A 47 6.21 10.03 1.26
CA ALA A 47 6.67 11.31 1.78
C ALA A 47 8.21 11.43 1.62
N PHE A 48 8.67 12.59 1.15
CA PHE A 48 10.10 12.87 0.94
C PHE A 48 10.97 12.59 2.18
N ARG A 49 10.42 12.80 3.39
CA ARG A 49 11.13 12.56 4.66
C ARG A 49 11.24 11.09 5.04
N GLU A 50 10.30 10.26 4.62
CA GLU A 50 10.23 8.85 5.01
C GLU A 50 11.16 7.98 4.17
N LYS A 51 11.58 8.47 2.99
CA LYS A 51 12.49 7.79 2.06
C LYS A 51 12.08 6.35 1.71
N GLN A 52 10.82 5.99 1.94
CA GLN A 52 10.26 4.67 1.66
C GLN A 52 8.82 4.83 1.17
N ILE A 53 8.41 3.93 0.26
CA ILE A 53 7.03 3.87 -0.21
C ILE A 53 6.19 3.23 0.88
N GLN A 54 5.08 3.86 1.23
CA GLN A 54 4.04 3.27 2.08
C GLN A 54 2.83 2.96 1.23
N TRP A 55 2.13 1.87 1.55
CA TRP A 55 0.94 1.42 0.85
C TRP A 55 -0.21 1.39 1.82
N TRP A 56 -1.27 2.11 1.48
CA TRP A 56 -2.39 2.41 2.35
C TRP A 56 -3.69 1.82 1.81
N CYS A 57 -4.51 1.29 2.72
CA CYS A 57 -5.86 0.81 2.48
C CYS A 57 -6.74 1.03 3.72
N PRO A 58 -7.19 2.27 3.99
CA PRO A 58 -8.13 2.54 5.07
C PRO A 58 -9.44 1.77 4.87
N LEU A 59 -9.92 1.10 5.92
CA LEU A 59 -11.20 0.38 5.87
C LEU A 59 -12.40 1.33 5.78
N LYS A 60 -12.28 2.52 6.36
CA LYS A 60 -13.23 3.62 6.15
C LYS A 60 -12.63 4.58 5.13
N ARG A 61 -13.25 4.66 3.95
CA ARG A 61 -12.78 5.49 2.85
C ARG A 61 -13.61 6.75 2.71
N PHE A 62 -12.92 7.84 2.42
CA PHE A 62 -13.55 9.05 1.91
C PHE A 62 -13.82 8.87 0.41
N VAL A 63 -15.04 9.20 -0.02
CA VAL A 63 -15.54 9.12 -1.41
C VAL A 63 -16.44 10.33 -1.66
N ILE A 64 -16.44 10.88 -2.88
CA ILE A 64 -17.27 12.03 -3.32
C ILE A 64 -18.23 11.56 -4.41
#